data_AF-A0A355FL84-F1
#
_entry.id   AF-A0A355FL84-F1
#
_cell.length_a   1.000
_cell.length_b   1.000
_cell.length_c   1.000
_cell.angle_alpha   90.00
_cell.angle_beta   90.00
_cell.angle_gamma   90.00
#
_symmetry.space_group_name_H-M   'P 1'
#
loop_
_entity.id
_entity.type
_entity.pdbx_description
1 polymer ?
#
loop_
_entity_poly.entity_id
_entity_poly.type
_entity_poly.pdbx_seq_one_letter_code
_entity_poly.pdbx_strand_id
1 'polypeptide(L)'
;ERGSNVVHDKTSHEPHDAMAYDRSRRTAVELLKKNPIALIDIHRDAVPPDEYAEEINNTAVTKAQLVVGSQNPNMKANEAFAQQVKAEVDKKYPGFIKGIFYGKGKYNQDLAPRMLLVELGAYQNSREEAERGAAIFATAAQNVLTRAGASNRAVGGGSTRALLWIIGLAIVGIGIYSAINGGLGRIGAKIGGTTGGTGTDGEDPKEE
;
A
#
# COMPACT_ATOMS: atom_id res chain seq x y z
N GLU A 1 8.67 -22.58 9.91
CA GLU A 1 9.35 -22.51 11.23
C GLU A 1 8.70 -21.53 12.20
N ARG A 2 8.66 -20.20 11.95
CA ARG A 2 8.15 -19.21 12.94
C ARG A 2 6.63 -18.91 12.89
N GLY A 3 5.80 -19.93 12.63
CA GLY A 3 4.32 -19.84 12.73
C GLY A 3 3.59 -18.88 11.76
N SER A 4 4.29 -18.28 10.80
CA SER A 4 3.69 -17.35 9.81
C SER A 4 3.34 -18.10 8.53
N ASN A 5 2.13 -17.87 7.98
CA ASN A 5 1.76 -18.42 6.68
C ASN A 5 2.51 -17.66 5.57
N VAL A 6 3.29 -18.38 4.75
CA VAL A 6 4.14 -17.81 3.69
C VAL A 6 3.91 -18.58 2.40
N VAL A 7 3.57 -17.85 1.33
CA VAL A 7 3.55 -18.38 -0.02
C VAL A 7 4.93 -18.11 -0.64
N HIS A 8 5.76 -19.15 -0.73
CA HIS A 8 7.09 -19.06 -1.35
C HIS A 8 6.99 -19.51 -2.82
N ASP A 9 7.10 -18.57 -3.76
CA ASP A 9 7.23 -18.88 -5.18
C ASP A 9 8.71 -19.11 -5.53
N LYS A 10 8.98 -20.08 -6.41
CA LYS A 10 10.34 -20.48 -6.83
C LYS A 10 10.52 -20.40 -8.35
N THR A 11 9.62 -19.71 -9.04
CA THR A 11 9.71 -19.50 -10.48
C THR A 11 10.97 -18.70 -10.81
N SER A 12 11.82 -19.22 -11.69
CA SER A 12 12.95 -18.44 -12.22
C SER A 12 12.45 -17.41 -13.24
N HIS A 13 12.97 -16.18 -13.12
CA HIS A 13 12.69 -15.08 -14.07
C HIS A 13 13.92 -14.74 -14.93
N GLU A 14 14.94 -15.60 -14.94
CA GLU A 14 16.10 -15.53 -15.82
C GLU A 14 15.71 -15.53 -17.33
N PRO A 15 16.58 -15.03 -18.23
CA PRO A 15 17.88 -14.41 -17.97
C PRO A 15 17.77 -13.03 -17.29
N HIS A 16 18.83 -12.54 -16.64
CA HIS A 16 18.86 -11.16 -16.14
C HIS A 16 18.95 -10.12 -17.30
N ASP A 17 17.81 -9.90 -17.96
CA ASP A 17 17.61 -9.00 -19.10
C ASP A 17 16.56 -7.90 -18.80
N ALA A 18 16.27 -7.04 -19.78
CA ALA A 18 15.26 -5.99 -19.65
C ALA A 18 13.82 -6.50 -19.39
N MET A 19 13.56 -7.78 -19.70
CA MET A 19 12.25 -8.43 -19.55
C MET A 19 12.11 -9.18 -18.21
N ALA A 20 13.16 -9.27 -17.39
CA ALA A 20 13.14 -9.97 -16.10
C ALA A 20 12.04 -9.45 -15.16
N TYR A 21 11.87 -8.13 -15.08
CA TYR A 21 10.79 -7.52 -14.28
C TYR A 21 9.40 -7.81 -14.83
N ASP A 22 9.21 -7.92 -16.14
CA ASP A 22 7.91 -8.30 -16.72
C ASP A 22 7.60 -9.79 -16.52
N ARG A 23 8.63 -10.65 -16.50
CA ARG A 23 8.49 -12.06 -16.10
C ARG A 23 8.10 -12.18 -14.62
N SER A 24 8.81 -11.51 -13.71
CA SER A 24 8.51 -11.54 -12.28
C SER A 24 7.19 -10.84 -11.92
N ARG A 25 6.77 -9.84 -12.70
CA ARG A 25 5.46 -9.17 -12.56
C ARG A 25 4.30 -10.14 -12.64
N ARG A 26 4.36 -11.13 -13.54
CA ARG A 26 3.31 -12.16 -13.68
C ARG A 26 3.19 -12.99 -12.42
N THR A 27 4.31 -13.46 -11.87
CA THR A 27 4.36 -14.14 -10.57
C THR A 27 3.83 -13.25 -9.44
N ALA A 28 4.24 -11.98 -9.38
CA ALA A 28 3.78 -11.04 -8.36
C ALA A 28 2.25 -10.82 -8.41
N VAL A 29 1.66 -10.72 -9.59
CA VAL A 29 0.20 -10.63 -9.78
C VAL A 29 -0.51 -11.90 -9.27
N GLU A 30 -0.01 -13.10 -9.59
CA GLU A 30 -0.59 -14.35 -9.08
C GLU A 30 -0.44 -14.52 -7.55
N LEU A 31 0.64 -13.98 -6.96
CA LEU A 31 0.81 -13.93 -5.52
C LEU A 31 -0.16 -12.94 -4.86
N LEU A 32 -0.39 -11.77 -5.44
CA LEU A 32 -1.32 -10.77 -4.91
C LEU A 32 -2.78 -11.26 -4.88
N LYS A 33 -3.19 -12.14 -5.81
CA LYS A 33 -4.51 -12.81 -5.76
C LYS A 33 -4.73 -13.64 -4.49
N LYS A 34 -3.67 -14.04 -3.78
CA LYS A 34 -3.73 -14.78 -2.51
C LYS A 34 -3.89 -13.83 -1.29
N ASN A 35 -4.11 -12.54 -1.53
CA ASN A 35 -4.29 -11.48 -0.53
C ASN A 35 -3.21 -11.44 0.57
N PRO A 36 -1.91 -11.36 0.22
CA PRO A 36 -0.83 -11.36 1.19
C PRO A 36 -0.74 -10.01 1.95
N ILE A 37 -0.29 -10.05 3.20
CA ILE A 37 -0.08 -8.85 4.04
C ILE A 37 1.08 -7.98 3.53
N ALA A 38 2.07 -8.59 2.86
CA ALA A 38 3.18 -7.92 2.19
C ALA A 38 3.72 -8.86 1.09
N LEU A 39 4.36 -8.31 0.07
CA LEU A 39 5.11 -9.08 -0.92
C LEU A 39 6.57 -8.63 -0.86
N ILE A 40 7.46 -9.59 -0.61
CA ILE A 40 8.90 -9.35 -0.50
C ILE A 40 9.58 -9.97 -1.72
N ASP A 41 10.29 -9.15 -2.47
CA ASP A 41 11.17 -9.57 -3.57
C ASP A 41 12.58 -9.76 -3.01
N ILE A 42 13.24 -10.88 -3.31
CA ILE A 42 14.48 -11.30 -2.65
C ILE A 42 15.58 -11.44 -3.70
N HIS A 43 16.61 -10.62 -3.58
CA HIS A 43 17.68 -10.48 -4.56
C HIS A 43 19.08 -10.64 -3.93
N ARG A 44 20.11 -10.70 -4.80
CA ARG A 44 21.51 -10.45 -4.46
C ARG A 44 22.03 -9.30 -5.31
N ASP A 45 22.78 -8.40 -4.68
CA ASP A 45 23.23 -7.15 -5.29
C ASP A 45 24.43 -7.37 -6.24
N ALA A 46 24.59 -6.48 -7.21
CA ALA A 46 25.62 -6.55 -8.26
C ALA A 46 26.89 -5.74 -7.91
N VAL A 47 27.25 -5.69 -6.63
CA VAL A 47 28.40 -4.95 -6.08
C VAL A 47 29.48 -5.91 -5.53
N PRO A 48 30.69 -5.45 -5.15
CA PRO A 48 31.69 -6.30 -4.51
C PRO A 48 31.17 -6.94 -3.19
N PRO A 49 31.58 -8.16 -2.83
CA PRO A 49 31.06 -8.87 -1.65
C PRO A 49 31.35 -8.17 -0.31
N ASP A 50 32.43 -7.41 -0.22
CA ASP A 50 32.83 -6.66 0.98
C ASP A 50 31.83 -5.57 1.37
N GLU A 51 31.04 -5.07 0.40
CA GLU A 51 29.91 -4.16 0.66
C GLU A 51 28.83 -4.80 1.55
N TYR A 52 28.73 -6.12 1.56
CA TYR A 52 27.71 -6.88 2.30
C TYR A 52 28.27 -7.80 3.38
N ALA A 53 29.58 -8.06 3.40
CA ALA A 53 30.21 -8.88 4.43
C ALA A 53 29.99 -8.30 5.84
N GLU A 54 29.70 -9.17 6.80
CA GLU A 54 29.57 -8.84 8.23
C GLU A 54 29.87 -10.08 9.07
N GLU A 55 30.24 -9.89 10.33
CA GLU A 55 30.45 -10.99 11.28
C GLU A 55 29.63 -10.77 12.55
N ILE A 56 28.75 -11.73 12.87
CA ILE A 56 27.91 -11.68 14.06
C ILE A 56 28.23 -12.91 14.90
N ASN A 57 28.75 -12.71 16.11
CA ASN A 57 29.19 -13.77 17.02
C ASN A 57 30.16 -14.77 16.34
N ASN A 58 31.25 -14.25 15.75
CA ASN A 58 32.28 -15.01 15.05
C ASN A 58 31.73 -15.89 13.90
N THR A 59 30.58 -15.51 13.33
CA THR A 59 29.93 -16.19 12.22
C THR A 59 29.74 -15.20 11.08
N ALA A 60 30.39 -15.45 9.94
CA ALA A 60 30.24 -14.64 8.73
C ALA A 60 28.79 -14.69 8.21
N VAL A 61 28.22 -13.53 7.89
CA VAL A 61 26.86 -13.37 7.35
C VAL A 61 26.86 -12.25 6.31
N THR A 62 25.80 -12.15 5.50
CA THR A 62 25.57 -10.94 4.71
C THR A 62 24.64 -9.96 5.41
N LYS A 63 24.91 -8.66 5.22
CA LYS A 63 23.98 -7.55 5.49
C LYS A 63 22.76 -7.64 4.58
N ALA A 64 21.81 -6.75 4.84
CA ALA A 64 20.70 -6.48 3.94
C ALA A 64 20.72 -5.02 3.43
N GLN A 65 20.13 -4.80 2.24
CA GLN A 65 19.73 -3.47 1.80
C GLN A 65 18.26 -3.51 1.38
N LEU A 66 17.51 -2.45 1.72
CA LEU A 66 16.12 -2.31 1.31
C LEU A 66 16.06 -1.44 0.06
N VAL A 67 15.27 -1.84 -0.95
CA VAL A 67 15.14 -1.08 -2.20
C VAL A 67 13.72 -0.58 -2.38
N VAL A 68 13.58 0.72 -2.61
CA VAL A 68 12.31 1.40 -2.92
C VAL A 68 12.40 2.01 -4.31
N GLY A 69 11.43 1.73 -5.17
CA GLY A 69 11.36 2.31 -6.50
C GLY A 69 10.87 3.74 -6.49
N SER A 70 11.61 4.66 -7.09
CA SER A 70 11.20 6.08 -7.19
C SER A 70 10.08 6.30 -8.21
N GLN A 71 9.86 5.35 -9.13
CA GLN A 71 8.86 5.43 -10.20
C GLN A 71 7.64 4.53 -9.94
N ASN A 72 7.05 4.59 -8.73
CA ASN A 72 5.82 3.85 -8.44
C ASN A 72 4.81 4.68 -7.63
N PRO A 73 3.49 4.57 -7.89
CA PRO A 73 2.46 5.36 -7.20
C PRO A 73 2.38 5.06 -5.70
N ASN A 74 2.81 3.86 -5.27
CA ASN A 74 2.82 3.45 -3.87
C ASN A 74 4.12 3.87 -3.12
N MET A 75 5.02 4.65 -3.75
CA MET A 75 6.38 4.93 -3.23
C MET A 75 6.37 5.32 -1.75
N LYS A 76 5.55 6.30 -1.35
CA LYS A 76 5.47 6.75 0.06
C LYS A 76 5.00 5.67 1.04
N ALA A 77 4.12 4.76 0.60
CA ALA A 77 3.65 3.65 1.42
C ALA A 77 4.71 2.54 1.55
N ASN A 78 5.44 2.28 0.47
CA ASN A 78 6.53 1.29 0.44
C ASN A 78 7.78 1.79 1.16
N GLU A 79 8.09 3.09 1.06
CA GLU A 79 9.10 3.78 1.86
C GLU A 79 8.78 3.73 3.35
N ALA A 80 7.55 4.10 3.76
CA ALA A 80 7.12 4.00 5.15
C ALA A 80 7.13 2.56 5.69
N PHE A 81 6.95 1.55 4.82
CA PHE A 81 7.10 0.14 5.17
C PHE A 81 8.59 -0.24 5.32
N ALA A 82 9.45 0.16 4.39
CA ALA A 82 10.90 -0.03 4.47
C ALA A 82 11.50 0.61 5.73
N GLN A 83 11.09 1.83 6.06
CA GLN A 83 11.49 2.53 7.30
C GLN A 83 11.05 1.78 8.56
N GLN A 84 9.83 1.24 8.59
CA GLN A 84 9.37 0.40 9.71
C GLN A 84 10.18 -0.91 9.82
N VAL A 85 10.48 -1.57 8.70
CA VAL A 85 11.32 -2.78 8.67
C VAL A 85 12.71 -2.46 9.19
N LYS A 86 13.36 -1.42 8.67
CA LYS A 86 14.69 -0.99 9.13
C LYS A 86 14.70 -0.65 10.63
N ALA A 87 13.75 0.16 11.10
CA ALA A 87 13.66 0.55 12.50
C ALA A 87 13.35 -0.62 13.45
N GLU A 88 12.72 -1.70 13.01
CA GLU A 88 12.52 -2.91 13.82
C GLU A 88 13.79 -3.78 13.86
N VAL A 89 14.50 -3.90 12.73
CA VAL A 89 15.75 -4.68 12.63
C VAL A 89 16.88 -4.01 13.41
N ASP A 90 17.05 -2.69 13.27
CA ASP A 90 18.10 -1.92 13.94
C ASP A 90 18.01 -1.99 15.49
N LYS A 91 16.84 -2.31 16.08
CA LYS A 91 16.71 -2.54 17.53
C LYS A 91 17.47 -3.77 18.04
N LYS A 92 17.70 -4.76 17.16
CA LYS A 92 18.36 -6.04 17.49
C LYS A 92 19.74 -6.15 16.84
N TYR A 93 19.88 -5.61 15.63
CA TYR A 93 21.10 -5.66 14.83
C TYR A 93 21.35 -4.29 14.18
N PRO A 94 21.83 -3.28 14.95
CA PRO A 94 22.12 -1.95 14.42
C PRO A 94 23.07 -2.01 13.22
N GLY A 95 22.69 -1.40 12.09
CA GLY A 95 23.55 -1.34 10.90
C GLY A 95 23.54 -2.60 10.03
N PHE A 96 22.84 -3.67 10.44
CA PHE A 96 22.66 -4.87 9.61
C PHE A 96 21.91 -4.56 8.31
N ILE A 97 20.93 -3.64 8.35
CA ILE A 97 20.40 -3.00 7.14
C ILE A 97 21.26 -1.78 6.83
N LYS A 98 22.08 -1.88 5.78
CA LYS A 98 22.98 -0.82 5.29
C LYS A 98 22.26 0.51 5.04
N GLY A 99 21.04 0.43 4.51
CA GLY A 99 20.20 1.59 4.22
C GLY A 99 18.97 1.24 3.42
N ILE A 100 18.26 2.29 2.99
CA ILE A 100 17.19 2.23 2.00
C ILE A 100 17.72 2.88 0.72
N PHE A 101 17.86 2.10 -0.35
CA PHE A 101 18.27 2.57 -1.67
C PHE A 101 17.04 2.97 -2.49
N TYR A 102 17.10 4.17 -3.08
CA TYR A 102 16.04 4.72 -3.92
C TYR A 102 16.37 4.45 -5.39
N GLY A 103 15.91 3.30 -5.87
CA GLY A 103 16.13 2.87 -7.24
C GLY A 103 15.34 3.72 -8.24
N LYS A 104 15.86 3.86 -9.47
CA LYS A 104 15.17 4.62 -10.53
C LYS A 104 13.96 3.89 -11.13
N GLY A 105 13.87 2.57 -10.99
CA GLY A 105 12.76 1.78 -11.52
C GLY A 105 11.50 1.74 -10.63
N LYS A 106 10.54 0.89 -11.03
CA LYS A 106 9.32 0.56 -10.28
C LYS A 106 9.40 -0.71 -9.44
N TYR A 107 10.28 -1.66 -9.80
CA TYR A 107 10.52 -2.93 -9.08
C TYR A 107 9.24 -3.72 -8.73
N ASN A 108 8.23 -3.66 -9.60
CA ASN A 108 6.86 -4.16 -9.39
C ASN A 108 6.10 -3.59 -8.17
N GLN A 109 6.68 -2.65 -7.43
CA GLN A 109 6.09 -1.96 -6.27
C GLN A 109 4.89 -1.07 -6.65
N ASP A 110 4.66 -0.86 -7.95
CA ASP A 110 3.46 -0.21 -8.48
C ASP A 110 2.19 -1.07 -8.36
N LEU A 111 2.31 -2.40 -8.19
CA LEU A 111 1.17 -3.31 -8.10
C LEU A 111 0.37 -3.15 -6.79
N ALA A 112 1.05 -2.91 -5.66
CA ALA A 112 0.41 -2.83 -4.35
C ALA A 112 1.28 -2.04 -3.33
N PRO A 113 0.67 -1.51 -2.24
CA PRO A 113 1.42 -1.08 -1.05
C PRO A 113 1.97 -2.30 -0.28
N ARG A 114 2.97 -2.06 0.59
CA ARG A 114 3.72 -3.10 1.32
C ARG A 114 4.43 -4.09 0.39
N MET A 115 4.92 -3.58 -0.74
CA MET A 115 5.87 -4.27 -1.60
C MET A 115 7.28 -3.75 -1.33
N LEU A 116 8.23 -4.66 -1.12
CA LEU A 116 9.60 -4.32 -0.74
C LEU A 116 10.57 -5.29 -1.41
N LEU A 117 11.59 -4.75 -2.08
CA LEU A 117 12.72 -5.55 -2.55
C LEU A 117 13.82 -5.51 -1.48
N VAL A 118 14.42 -6.66 -1.20
CA VAL A 118 15.48 -6.83 -0.20
C VAL A 118 16.66 -7.54 -0.86
N GLU A 119 17.79 -6.83 -0.93
CA GLU A 119 19.08 -7.38 -1.31
C GLU A 119 19.69 -8.08 -0.09
N LEU A 120 20.05 -9.36 -0.21
CA LEU A 120 20.62 -10.18 0.86
C LEU A 120 21.98 -10.73 0.43
N GLY A 121 23.00 -9.88 0.58
CA GLY A 121 24.33 -10.14 0.05
C GLY A 121 24.51 -9.69 -1.39
N ALA A 122 25.75 -9.77 -1.86
CA ALA A 122 26.11 -9.57 -3.24
C ALA A 122 26.26 -10.90 -4.00
N TYR A 123 26.34 -10.83 -5.33
CA TYR A 123 26.44 -11.98 -6.23
C TYR A 123 27.62 -12.94 -5.94
N GLN A 124 28.69 -12.45 -5.31
CA GLN A 124 29.88 -13.25 -4.94
C GLN A 124 29.91 -13.72 -3.47
N ASN A 125 29.02 -13.27 -2.59
CA ASN A 125 28.93 -13.85 -1.23
C ASN A 125 28.52 -15.32 -1.30
N SER A 126 28.97 -16.12 -0.34
CA SER A 126 28.53 -17.51 -0.26
C SER A 126 27.03 -17.60 -0.01
N ARG A 127 26.40 -18.65 -0.53
CA ARG A 127 24.97 -18.87 -0.34
C ARG A 127 24.65 -19.03 1.15
N GLU A 128 25.57 -19.66 1.88
CA GLU A 128 25.48 -19.97 3.29
C GLU A 128 25.55 -18.70 4.15
N GLU A 129 26.40 -17.71 3.80
CA GLU A 129 26.37 -16.36 4.42
C GLU A 129 25.04 -15.65 4.16
N ALA A 130 24.54 -15.72 2.93
CA ALA A 130 23.29 -15.08 2.53
C ALA A 130 22.06 -15.70 3.21
N GLU A 131 22.02 -17.02 3.36
CA GLU A 131 20.97 -17.73 4.11
C GLU A 131 21.00 -17.40 5.62
N ARG A 132 22.18 -17.22 6.22
CA ARG A 132 22.31 -16.73 7.60
C ARG A 132 21.84 -15.28 7.73
N GLY A 133 22.23 -14.41 6.79
CA GLY A 133 21.73 -13.02 6.71
C GLY A 133 20.21 -12.97 6.57
N ALA A 134 19.64 -13.79 5.68
CA ALA A 134 18.19 -13.92 5.49
C ALA A 134 17.47 -14.38 6.77
N ALA A 135 18.03 -15.34 7.50
CA ALA A 135 17.47 -15.83 8.76
C ALA A 135 17.48 -14.75 9.86
N ILE A 136 18.54 -13.94 9.94
CA ILE A 136 18.64 -12.79 10.83
C ILE A 136 17.59 -11.72 10.45
N PHE A 137 17.54 -11.34 9.17
CA PHE A 137 16.55 -10.39 8.65
C PHE A 137 15.11 -10.80 8.97
N ALA A 138 14.73 -12.04 8.60
CA ALA A 138 13.38 -12.54 8.81
C ALA A 138 13.01 -12.62 10.30
N THR A 139 13.96 -12.97 11.17
CA THR A 139 13.79 -13.01 12.63
C THR A 139 13.65 -11.62 13.24
N ALA A 140 14.43 -10.66 12.77
CA ALA A 140 14.45 -9.32 13.30
C ALA A 140 13.23 -8.51 12.84
N ALA A 141 12.90 -8.58 11.54
CA ALA A 141 11.78 -7.88 10.92
C ALA A 141 10.39 -8.54 11.16
N GLN A 142 10.33 -9.74 11.74
CA GLN A 142 9.11 -10.57 11.82
C GLN A 142 7.86 -9.75 12.21
N ASN A 143 7.93 -8.97 13.29
CA ASN A 143 6.83 -8.16 13.80
C ASN A 143 6.23 -7.18 12.77
N VAL A 144 7.05 -6.63 11.88
CA VAL A 144 6.61 -5.64 10.87
C VAL A 144 6.13 -6.32 9.59
N LEU A 145 6.73 -7.46 9.24
CA LEU A 145 6.34 -8.26 8.08
C LEU A 145 4.97 -8.94 8.29
N THR A 146 4.74 -9.52 9.47
CA THR A 146 3.52 -10.30 9.78
C THR A 146 2.37 -9.46 10.32
N ARG A 147 2.64 -8.28 10.91
CA ARG A 147 1.57 -7.37 11.35
C ARG A 147 0.79 -6.87 10.13
N ALA A 148 -0.52 -7.15 10.13
CA ALA A 148 -1.49 -6.54 9.22
C ALA A 148 -1.50 -5.01 9.40
N GLY A 149 -0.61 -4.33 8.69
CA GLY A 149 -0.39 -2.89 8.77
C GLY A 149 -1.43 -2.16 7.94
N ALA A 150 -2.42 -1.56 8.62
CA ALA A 150 -3.52 -0.79 8.05
C ALA A 150 -3.10 0.10 6.85
N SER A 151 -3.40 -0.38 5.64
CA SER A 151 -3.17 0.27 4.34
C SER A 151 -3.81 1.67 4.24
N ASN A 152 -4.78 1.97 5.10
CA ASN A 152 -5.53 3.22 5.11
C ASN A 152 -4.87 4.40 5.85
N ARG A 153 -3.82 4.21 6.66
CA ARG A 153 -3.23 5.34 7.42
C ARG A 153 -2.52 6.38 6.54
N ALA A 154 -2.14 6.03 5.30
CA ALA A 154 -1.57 6.97 4.34
C ALA A 154 -2.62 7.88 3.64
N VAL A 155 -3.93 7.59 3.79
CA VAL A 155 -5.01 8.32 3.09
C VAL A 155 -5.67 9.40 3.98
N GLY A 156 -5.37 9.44 5.28
CA GLY A 156 -6.06 10.30 6.24
C GLY A 156 -5.78 11.82 6.18
N GLY A 157 -4.60 12.23 5.69
CA GLY A 157 -4.15 13.63 5.80
C GLY A 157 -4.67 14.58 4.71
N GLY A 158 -4.80 14.10 3.47
CA GLY A 158 -5.28 14.91 2.33
C GLY A 158 -6.78 14.74 2.05
N SER A 159 -7.30 13.51 2.23
CA SER A 159 -8.68 13.15 1.87
C SER A 159 -9.71 13.92 2.70
N THR A 160 -9.47 14.13 3.99
CA THR A 160 -10.36 14.89 4.88
C THR A 160 -10.50 16.35 4.45
N ARG A 161 -9.40 17.03 4.09
CA ARG A 161 -9.45 18.40 3.56
C ARG A 161 -10.16 18.47 2.21
N ALA A 162 -9.88 17.54 1.29
CA ALA A 162 -10.57 17.49 -0.01
C ALA A 162 -12.07 17.25 0.16
N LEU A 163 -12.47 16.33 1.04
CA LEU A 163 -13.87 16.04 1.36
C LEU A 163 -14.58 17.25 1.99
N LEU A 164 -13.93 17.96 2.92
CA LEU A 164 -14.46 19.18 3.51
C LEU A 164 -14.64 20.30 2.47
N TRP A 165 -13.70 20.45 1.52
CA TRP A 165 -13.87 21.38 0.39
C TRP A 165 -15.02 20.99 -0.54
N ILE A 166 -15.16 19.71 -0.88
CA ILE A 166 -16.28 19.21 -1.70
C ILE A 166 -17.63 19.45 -1.00
N ILE A 167 -17.73 19.14 0.29
CA ILE A 167 -18.93 19.39 1.10
C ILE A 167 -19.22 20.89 1.19
N GLY A 168 -18.20 21.71 1.42
CA GLY A 168 -18.35 23.18 1.44
C GLY A 168 -18.87 23.75 0.12
N LEU A 169 -18.28 23.32 -1.00
CA LEU A 169 -18.74 23.72 -2.35
C LEU A 169 -20.16 23.24 -2.65
N ALA A 170 -20.54 22.03 -2.21
CA ALA A 170 -21.89 21.53 -2.37
C ALA A 170 -22.91 22.35 -1.56
N ILE A 171 -22.61 22.68 -0.31
CA ILE A 171 -23.46 23.53 0.55
C ILE A 171 -23.61 24.94 -0.06
N VAL A 172 -22.52 25.55 -0.53
CA VAL A 172 -22.56 26.85 -1.21
C VAL A 172 -23.38 26.79 -2.49
N GLY A 173 -23.21 25.76 -3.31
CA GLY A 173 -24.01 25.55 -4.53
C GLY A 173 -25.50 25.39 -4.25
N ILE A 174 -25.87 24.62 -3.22
CA ILE A 174 -27.26 24.48 -2.75
C ILE A 174 -27.82 25.83 -2.27
N GLY A 175 -27.05 26.59 -1.48
CA GLY A 175 -27.46 27.91 -1.00
C GLY A 175 -27.71 28.91 -2.14
N ILE A 176 -26.81 28.96 -3.12
CA ILE A 176 -26.96 29.79 -4.32
C ILE A 176 -28.19 29.36 -5.14
N TYR A 177 -28.37 28.06 -5.37
CA TYR A 177 -29.54 27.52 -6.08
C TYR A 177 -30.87 27.87 -5.37
N SER A 178 -30.94 27.70 -4.04
CA SER A 178 -32.12 28.06 -3.24
C SER A 178 -32.41 29.56 -3.21
N ALA A 179 -31.38 30.41 -3.28
CA ALA A 179 -31.53 31.85 -3.37
C ALA A 179 -32.04 32.30 -4.74
N ILE A 180 -31.49 31.76 -5.83
CA ILE A 180 -31.92 32.08 -7.22
C ILE A 180 -33.34 31.59 -7.48
N ASN A 181 -33.69 30.37 -7.03
CA ASN A 181 -35.04 29.81 -7.20
C ASN A 181 -36.04 30.23 -6.10
N GLY A 182 -35.71 31.21 -5.25
CA GLY A 182 -36.65 31.94 -4.39
C GLY A 182 -37.47 31.09 -3.41
N GLY A 183 -36.87 30.08 -2.76
CA GLY A 183 -37.64 28.92 -2.27
C GLY A 183 -37.34 28.32 -0.90
N LEU A 184 -36.91 29.08 0.12
CA LEU A 184 -36.77 28.53 1.49
C LEU A 184 -38.10 28.07 2.13
N GLY A 185 -39.26 28.48 1.60
CA GLY A 185 -40.59 28.18 2.15
C GLY A 185 -41.25 26.86 1.73
N ARG A 186 -40.61 26.02 0.88
CA ARG A 186 -41.29 24.83 0.29
C ARG A 186 -40.83 23.45 0.79
N ILE A 187 -39.78 23.37 1.62
CA ILE A 187 -39.25 22.08 2.10
C ILE A 187 -40.12 21.47 3.23
N GLY A 188 -40.78 22.30 4.04
CA GLY A 188 -41.65 21.83 5.13
C GLY A 188 -42.99 21.21 4.70
N ALA A 189 -43.49 21.51 3.50
CA ALA A 189 -44.85 21.17 3.08
C ALA A 189 -45.01 19.76 2.47
N LYS A 190 -43.95 18.93 2.46
CA LYS A 190 -43.96 17.61 1.80
C LYS A 190 -43.73 16.41 2.74
N ILE A 191 -43.78 16.64 4.06
CA ILE A 191 -43.52 15.62 5.11
C ILE A 191 -44.77 15.33 5.98
N GLY A 192 -45.83 16.14 5.91
CA GLY A 192 -47.10 15.88 6.62
C GLY A 192 -48.31 16.13 5.73
N GLY A 193 -49.12 15.10 5.47
CA GLY A 193 -50.35 15.25 4.67
C GLY A 193 -50.87 14.03 3.90
N THR A 194 -50.64 12.79 4.34
CA THR A 194 -51.27 11.60 3.73
C THR A 194 -52.47 11.14 4.57
N THR A 195 -53.60 11.84 4.46
CA THR A 195 -54.88 11.38 5.05
C THR A 195 -56.11 11.93 4.31
N GLY A 196 -56.76 11.05 3.53
CA GLY A 196 -58.22 10.93 3.41
C GLY A 196 -59.05 11.95 2.61
N GLY A 197 -60.12 11.46 1.98
CA GLY A 197 -61.33 12.24 1.71
C GLY A 197 -61.83 12.26 0.27
N THR A 198 -62.85 11.45 -0.03
CA THR A 198 -63.70 11.51 -1.23
C THR A 198 -64.98 12.32 -0.97
N GLY A 199 -65.53 12.99 -2.01
CA GLY A 199 -66.86 13.66 -2.03
C GLY A 199 -66.77 14.99 -2.81
N THR A 200 -67.31 15.16 -4.03
CA THR A 200 -68.71 15.21 -4.53
C THR A 200 -69.43 16.55 -4.33
N ASP A 201 -70.04 17.03 -5.43
CA ASP A 201 -71.06 18.10 -5.56
C ASP A 201 -70.62 19.55 -5.23
N GLY A 202 -71.00 20.64 -5.91
CA GLY A 202 -71.73 20.91 -7.17
C GLY A 202 -71.24 22.28 -7.74
N GLU A 203 -71.89 23.00 -8.67
CA GLU A 203 -73.13 22.80 -9.45
C GLU A 203 -73.04 23.64 -10.78
N ASP A 204 -74.18 23.95 -11.39
CA ASP A 204 -74.49 24.49 -12.75
C ASP A 204 -74.43 26.06 -12.86
N PRO A 205 -74.54 26.69 -14.07
CA PRO A 205 -75.88 26.90 -14.66
C PRO A 205 -76.00 26.79 -16.20
N LYS A 206 -77.05 26.09 -16.64
CA LYS A 206 -78.03 26.36 -17.73
C LYS A 206 -77.75 27.47 -18.76
N GLU A 207 -77.99 27.15 -20.04
CA GLU A 207 -79.06 27.79 -20.84
C GLU A 207 -79.43 26.94 -22.09
N GLU A 208 -80.55 27.30 -22.72
CA GLU A 208 -81.48 26.58 -23.64
C GLU A 208 -80.91 25.71 -24.79
#